data_AF-A0A924YTX7-F1
#
_entry.id   AF-A0A924YTX7-F1
#
_cell.length_a   1.000
_cell.length_b   1.000
_cell.length_c   1.000
_cell.angle_alpha   90.00
_cell.angle_beta   90.00
_cell.angle_gamma   90.00
#
_symmetry.space_group_name_H-M   'P 1'
#
loop_
_entity.id
_entity.type
_entity.pdbx_description
1 polymer ?
#
loop_
_entity_poly.entity_id
_entity_poly.type
_entity_poly.pdbx_seq_one_letter_code
_entity_poly.pdbx_strand_id
1 'polypeptide(L)'
;MPKRYCMPDPTAALTDEIILQHVDRGSRVVDLGCGDGRLLARLRDEHGCNVQGVDLDAEHLLGAIERGVPAVKANLDAGLSEFPNQSFDFAVLSQTLQQVQRPQFVLEEMLRVARRG
;
A
#
# COMPACT_ATOMS: atom_id res chain seq x y z
N MET A 1 -7.38 -30.28 4.70
CA MET A 1 -6.04 -29.67 4.68
C MET A 1 -5.93 -28.78 5.91
N PRO A 2 -5.02 -29.04 6.86
CA PRO A 2 -4.92 -28.19 8.05
C PRO A 2 -4.39 -26.81 7.62
N LYS A 3 -5.07 -25.73 8.03
CA LYS A 3 -4.57 -24.36 7.86
C LYS A 3 -3.25 -24.25 8.62
N ARG A 4 -2.14 -24.21 7.87
CA ARG A 4 -0.81 -23.88 8.37
C ARG A 4 -0.94 -22.51 9.04
N TYR A 5 -0.74 -22.43 10.35
CA TYR A 5 -0.71 -21.15 11.07
C TYR A 5 0.37 -20.28 10.42
N CYS A 6 -0.03 -19.33 9.58
CA CYS A 6 0.84 -18.30 9.05
C CYS A 6 0.94 -17.24 10.14
N MET A 7 1.92 -17.39 11.03
CA MET A 7 2.26 -16.32 11.95
C MET A 7 2.84 -15.19 11.10
N PRO A 8 2.29 -13.96 11.15
CA PRO A 8 2.87 -12.85 10.42
C PRO A 8 4.32 -12.66 10.85
N ASP A 9 5.19 -12.36 9.90
CA ASP A 9 6.58 -12.00 10.15
C ASP A 9 6.62 -10.90 11.25
N PRO A 10 7.27 -11.14 12.40
CA PRO A 10 7.33 -10.17 13.50
C PRO A 10 7.85 -8.80 13.05
N THR A 11 8.75 -8.77 12.06
CA THR A 11 9.29 -7.53 11.51
C THR A 11 8.21 -6.77 10.74
N ALA A 12 7.41 -7.47 9.93
CA ALA A 12 6.32 -6.85 9.18
C ALA A 12 5.26 -6.25 10.13
N ALA A 13 4.94 -6.94 11.22
CA ALA A 13 3.99 -6.42 12.21
C ALA A 13 4.48 -5.13 12.90
N LEU A 14 5.79 -5.05 13.19
CA LEU A 14 6.39 -3.83 13.75
C LEU A 14 6.39 -2.68 12.74
N THR A 15 6.71 -2.95 11.48
CA THR A 15 6.67 -1.94 10.41
C THR A 15 5.28 -1.34 10.26
N ASP A 16 4.22 -2.15 10.28
CA ASP A 16 2.84 -1.63 10.20
C ASP A 16 2.52 -0.71 11.37
N GLU A 17 2.95 -1.06 12.57
CA GLU A 17 2.67 -0.28 13.76
C GLU A 17 3.31 1.12 13.68
N ILE A 18 4.54 1.17 13.17
CA ILE A 18 5.22 2.44 12.90
C ILE A 18 4.44 3.23 11.85
N ILE A 19 4.01 2.61 10.75
CA ILE A 19 3.28 3.31 9.69
C ILE A 19 1.94 3.85 10.21
N LEU A 20 1.18 3.03 10.94
CA LEU A 20 -0.07 3.46 11.58
C LEU A 20 0.14 4.72 12.41
N GLN A 21 1.17 4.76 13.26
CA GLN A 21 1.46 5.92 14.10
C GLN A 21 1.78 7.21 13.32
N HIS A 22 2.23 7.10 12.07
CA HIS A 22 2.58 8.26 11.24
C HIS A 22 1.45 8.71 10.30
N VAL A 23 0.46 7.84 10.05
CA VAL A 23 -0.68 8.15 9.17
C VAL A 23 -1.83 8.72 9.98
N ASP A 24 -2.19 9.97 9.65
CA ASP A 24 -3.29 10.66 10.31
C ASP A 24 -4.63 9.95 10.05
N ARG A 25 -5.47 9.83 11.09
CA ARG A 25 -6.79 9.19 10.98
C ARG A 25 -7.67 9.86 9.94
N GLY A 26 -8.50 9.08 9.26
CA GLY A 26 -9.42 9.58 8.22
C GLY A 26 -8.75 10.02 6.92
N SER A 27 -7.43 9.90 6.79
CA SER A 27 -6.69 10.28 5.58
C SER A 27 -7.02 9.40 4.37
N ARG A 28 -6.79 9.94 3.17
CA ARG A 28 -6.73 9.15 1.93
C ARG A 28 -5.32 8.61 1.74
N VAL A 29 -5.18 7.29 1.68
CA VAL A 29 -3.89 6.60 1.65
C VAL A 29 -3.79 5.71 0.42
N VAL A 30 -2.68 5.81 -0.30
CA VAL A 30 -2.31 4.83 -1.32
C VAL A 30 -1.11 4.02 -0.85
N ASP A 31 -1.14 2.70 -1.03
CA ASP A 31 0.01 1.82 -0.75
C ASP A 31 0.54 1.24 -2.06
N LEU A 32 1.82 1.49 -2.33
CA LEU A 32 2.51 1.17 -3.57
C LEU A 32 3.30 -0.14 -3.39
N GLY A 33 2.82 -1.21 -4.01
CA GLY A 33 3.20 -2.59 -3.67
C GLY A 33 2.50 -3.05 -2.39
N CYS A 34 1.17 -2.94 -2.36
CA CYS A 34 0.37 -3.20 -1.17
C CYS A 34 0.35 -4.66 -0.71
N GLY A 35 0.89 -5.58 -1.51
CA GLY A 35 0.83 -7.00 -1.24
C GLY A 35 -0.61 -7.46 -1.07
N ASP A 36 -0.82 -8.32 -0.07
CA ASP A 36 -2.14 -8.87 0.25
C ASP A 36 -3.08 -7.87 0.97
N GLY A 37 -2.69 -6.60 1.09
CA GLY A 37 -3.50 -5.52 1.65
C GLY A 37 -3.62 -5.50 3.18
N ARG A 38 -2.80 -6.28 3.92
CA ARG A 38 -2.84 -6.31 5.39
C ARG A 38 -2.76 -4.93 6.03
N LEU A 39 -1.76 -4.12 5.66
CA LEU A 39 -1.55 -2.78 6.23
C LEU A 39 -2.74 -1.86 5.93
N LEU A 40 -3.21 -1.85 4.69
CA LEU A 40 -4.36 -1.04 4.27
C LEU A 40 -5.64 -1.44 5.00
N ALA A 41 -5.87 -2.73 5.25
CA ALA A 41 -7.01 -3.18 6.05
C ALA A 41 -6.95 -2.60 7.48
N ARG A 42 -5.77 -2.60 8.11
CA ARG A 42 -5.57 -1.99 9.44
C ARG A 42 -5.81 -0.47 9.40
N LEU A 43 -5.26 0.23 8.42
CA LEU A 43 -5.48 1.68 8.28
C LEU A 43 -6.96 2.03 8.08
N ARG A 44 -7.69 1.23 7.30
CA ARG A 44 -9.14 1.37 7.14
C ARG A 44 -9.88 1.12 8.46
N ASP A 45 -9.63 -0.01 9.10
CA ASP A 45 -10.43 -0.49 10.23
C ASP A 45 -10.10 0.23 11.54
N GLU A 46 -8.82 0.52 11.78
CA GLU A 46 -8.34 1.14 13.01
C GLU A 46 -8.34 2.67 12.91
N HIS A 47 -7.93 3.21 11.75
CA HIS A 47 -7.74 4.66 11.55
C HIS A 47 -8.86 5.32 10.74
N GLY A 48 -9.81 4.56 10.21
CA GLY A 48 -10.91 5.09 9.41
C GLY A 48 -10.43 5.69 8.08
N CYS A 49 -9.25 5.29 7.60
CA CYS A 49 -8.68 5.84 6.37
C CYS A 49 -9.43 5.34 5.14
N ASN A 50 -9.48 6.19 4.10
CA ASN A 50 -9.86 5.77 2.76
C ASN A 50 -8.62 5.25 2.05
N VAL A 51 -8.57 3.96 1.74
CA VAL A 51 -7.36 3.26 1.30
C VAL A 51 -7.46 2.82 -0.15
N GLN A 52 -6.33 2.78 -0.85
CA GLN A 52 -6.19 2.22 -2.20
C GLN A 52 -4.87 1.45 -2.31
N GLY A 53 -4.94 0.19 -2.74
CA GLY A 53 -3.76 -0.62 -3.04
C GLY A 53 -3.35 -0.54 -4.51
N VAL A 54 -2.05 -0.58 -4.77
CA VAL A 54 -1.47 -0.78 -6.10
C VAL A 54 -0.49 -1.94 -6.01
N ASP A 55 -0.65 -2.98 -6.82
CA ASP A 55 0.30 -4.09 -6.88
C ASP A 55 0.41 -4.63 -8.31
N LEU A 56 1.52 -5.28 -8.64
CA LEU A 56 1.74 -5.89 -9.95
C LEU A 56 1.32 -7.37 -9.96
N ASP A 57 1.37 -8.03 -8.80
CA ASP A 57 1.07 -9.45 -8.64
C ASP A 57 -0.44 -9.68 -8.47
N ALA A 58 -1.00 -10.58 -9.27
CA ALA A 58 -2.43 -10.88 -9.23
C ALA A 58 -2.85 -11.60 -7.94
N GLU A 59 -2.00 -12.43 -7.35
CA GLU A 59 -2.30 -13.14 -6.09
C GLU A 59 -2.37 -12.16 -4.91
N HIS A 60 -1.50 -11.15 -4.90
CA HIS A 60 -1.55 -10.05 -3.95
C HIS A 60 -2.88 -9.28 -4.06
N LEU A 61 -3.30 -8.94 -5.28
CA LEU A 61 -4.58 -8.27 -5.49
C LEU A 61 -5.77 -9.10 -5.03
N LEU A 62 -5.78 -10.41 -5.32
CA LEU A 62 -6.82 -11.30 -4.81
C LEU A 62 -6.86 -11.28 -3.28
N GLY A 63 -5.71 -11.38 -2.61
CA GLY A 63 -5.62 -11.29 -1.15
C GLY A 63 -6.10 -9.95 -0.59
N ALA A 64 -5.82 -8.84 -1.26
CA ALA A 64 -6.32 -7.51 -0.86
C ALA A 64 -7.85 -7.42 -1.01
N ILE A 65 -8.39 -7.91 -2.13
CA ILE A 65 -9.83 -7.95 -2.39
C ILE A 65 -10.55 -8.84 -1.38
N GLU A 66 -9.99 -10.01 -1.03
CA GLU A 66 -10.55 -10.88 0.01
C GLU A 66 -10.61 -10.20 1.39
N ARG A 67 -9.73 -9.24 1.66
CA ARG A 67 -9.74 -8.38 2.86
C ARG A 67 -10.64 -7.16 2.73
N GLY A 68 -11.37 -7.02 1.63
CA GLY A 68 -12.21 -5.87 1.32
C GLY A 68 -11.42 -4.58 1.07
N VAL A 69 -10.13 -4.69 0.73
CA VAL A 69 -9.29 -3.54 0.37
C VAL A 69 -9.39 -3.34 -1.14
N PRO A 70 -9.79 -2.14 -1.63
CA PRO A 70 -9.76 -1.87 -3.06
C PRO A 70 -8.31 -1.82 -3.54
N ALA A 71 -7.99 -2.59 -4.58
CA ALA A 71 -6.65 -2.66 -5.14
C ALA A 71 -6.71 -2.75 -6.66
N VAL A 72 -5.73 -2.14 -7.35
CA VAL A 72 -5.62 -2.13 -8.80
C VAL A 72 -4.29 -2.69 -9.26
N LYS A 73 -4.29 -3.31 -10.44
CA LYS A 73 -3.07 -3.83 -11.05
C LYS A 73 -2.35 -2.74 -11.82
N ALA A 74 -1.20 -2.29 -11.34
CA ALA A 74 -0.37 -1.35 -12.10
C ALA A 74 1.12 -1.63 -11.93
N ASN A 75 1.90 -1.25 -12.95
CA ASN A 75 3.35 -1.31 -12.90
C ASN A 75 3.90 0.06 -12.47
N LEU A 76 4.49 0.14 -11.28
CA LEU A 76 5.08 1.38 -10.77
C LEU A 76 6.17 1.94 -11.69
N ASP A 77 6.94 1.07 -12.38
CA ASP A 77 7.95 1.51 -13.34
C ASP A 77 7.35 2.20 -14.59
N ALA A 78 6.05 1.99 -14.85
CA ALA A 78 5.29 2.68 -15.89
C ALA A 78 4.60 3.95 -15.38
N GLY A 79 4.62 4.19 -14.07
CA GLY A 79 4.07 5.37 -13.42
C GLY A 79 2.65 5.17 -12.90
N LEU A 80 2.07 6.26 -12.40
CA LEU A 80 0.79 6.30 -11.69
C LEU A 80 -0.21 7.21 -12.41
N SER A 81 -0.23 7.17 -13.74
CA SER A 81 -1.02 8.09 -14.59
C SER A 81 -2.54 7.99 -14.38
N GLU A 82 -3.02 6.86 -13.87
CA GLU A 82 -4.42 6.64 -13.49
C GLU A 82 -4.83 7.49 -12.27
N PHE A 83 -3.86 7.95 -11.49
CA PHE A 83 -4.08 8.75 -10.29
C PHE A 83 -3.79 10.23 -10.55
N PRO A 84 -4.76 11.13 -10.28
CA PRO A 84 -4.54 12.57 -10.35
C PRO A 84 -3.49 13.05 -9.35
N ASN A 85 -2.95 14.25 -9.60
CA ASN A 85 -2.02 14.88 -8.66
C ASN A 85 -2.69 15.12 -7.31
N GLN A 86 -1.97 14.84 -6.22
CA GLN A 86 -2.41 15.08 -4.84
C GLN A 86 -3.80 14.50 -4.49
N SER A 87 -4.19 13.41 -5.15
CA SER A 87 -5.44 12.69 -4.87
C SER A 87 -5.40 11.97 -3.52
N PHE A 88 -4.21 11.75 -2.97
CA PHE A 88 -4.00 11.13 -1.67
C PHE A 88 -3.32 12.09 -0.68
N ASP A 89 -3.58 11.89 0.60
CA ASP A 89 -2.91 12.62 1.67
C ASP A 89 -1.59 11.95 2.03
N PHE A 90 -1.53 10.61 1.97
CA PHE A 90 -0.32 9.82 2.17
C PHE A 90 -0.14 8.78 1.06
N ALA A 91 1.11 8.56 0.67
CA ALA A 91 1.53 7.36 -0.03
C ALA A 91 2.46 6.55 0.87
N VAL A 92 2.35 5.22 0.84
CA VAL A 92 3.21 4.29 1.57
C VAL A 92 3.99 3.45 0.56
N LEU A 93 5.28 3.25 0.85
CA LEU A 93 6.19 2.43 0.06
C LEU A 93 7.13 1.68 1.01
N SER A 94 6.65 0.59 1.62
CA SER A 94 7.35 -0.07 2.73
C SER A 94 8.43 -1.08 2.28
N GLN A 95 8.06 -2.04 1.42
CA GLN A 95 8.95 -3.11 0.95
C GLN A 95 9.01 -3.22 -0.58
N THR A 96 8.76 -2.13 -1.29
CA THR A 96 8.61 -2.15 -2.76
C THR A 96 9.75 -1.46 -3.50
N LEU A 97 10.40 -0.46 -2.87
CA LEU A 97 11.37 0.41 -3.55
C LEU A 97 12.59 -0.35 -4.10
N GLN A 98 13.02 -1.42 -3.44
CA GLN A 98 14.14 -2.26 -3.87
C GLN A 98 13.80 -3.21 -5.04
N GLN A 99 12.51 -3.35 -5.39
CA GLN A 99 12.06 -4.23 -6.47
C GLN A 99 11.84 -3.50 -7.80
N VAL A 100 11.61 -2.18 -7.76
CA VAL A 100 11.37 -1.37 -8.96
C VAL A 100 12.67 -1.09 -9.72
N GLN A 101 12.58 -1.00 -11.04
CA GLN A 101 13.73 -0.72 -11.90
C GLN A 101 14.08 0.77 -11.96
N ARG A 102 13.11 1.65 -11.70
CA ARG A 102 13.21 3.10 -11.81
C ARG A 102 12.85 3.79 -10.47
N PRO A 103 13.60 3.54 -9.38
CA PRO A 103 13.22 4.00 -8.04
C PRO A 103 13.05 5.52 -7.92
N GLN A 104 13.91 6.31 -8.56
CA GLN A 104 13.76 7.78 -8.56
C GLN A 104 12.43 8.21 -9.20
N PHE A 105 12.10 7.65 -10.36
CA PHE A 105 10.84 7.96 -11.05
C PHE A 105 9.63 7.54 -10.22
N VAL A 106 9.69 6.39 -9.56
CA VAL A 106 8.61 5.93 -8.66
C VAL A 106 8.43 6.89 -7.48
N LEU A 107 9.51 7.38 -6.87
CA LEU A 107 9.44 8.39 -5.80
C LEU A 107 8.86 9.73 -6.30
N GLU A 108 9.22 10.16 -7.51
CA GLU A 108 8.64 11.36 -8.12
C GLU A 108 7.13 11.20 -8.35
N GLU A 109 6.69 10.05 -8.89
CA GLU A 109 5.27 9.74 -9.08
C GLU A 109 4.52 9.62 -7.75
N MET A 110 5.14 9.03 -6.73
CA MET A 110 4.61 8.94 -5.37
C MET A 110 4.34 10.34 -4.78
N LEU A 111 5.31 11.25 -4.88
CA LEU A 111 5.17 12.63 -4.41
C LEU A 111 4.25 13.48 -5.31
N ARG A 112 4.01 13.06 -6.56
CA ARG A 112 3.01 13.70 -7.43
C ARG A 112 1.59 13.37 -6.97
N VAL A 113 1.30 12.11 -6.68
CA VAL A 113 -0.07 11.64 -6.35
C VAL A 113 -0.45 11.85 -4.88
N ALA A 114 0.53 11.93 -3.98
CA ALA A 114 0.31 12.12 -2.55
C ALA A 114 0.98 13.38 -2.01
N ARG A 115 0.39 13.97 -0.97
CA ARG A 115 0.94 15.16 -0.30
C ARG A 115 2.12 14.82 0.63
N ARG A 116 2.13 13.59 1.16
CA ARG A 116 3.14 13.07 2.10
C ARG A 116 3.51 11.63 1.72
N GLY A 117 4.72 11.26 2.10
CA GLY A 117 5.34 9.94 1.88
C GLY A 117 6.12 9.50 3.09
#